data_AF-A0A7C0WNI3-F1
#
_entry.id   AF-A0A7C0WNI3-F1
#
_cell.length_a   1.000
_cell.length_b   1.000
_cell.length_c   1.000
_cell.angle_alpha   90.00
_cell.angle_beta   90.00
_cell.angle_gamma   90.00
#
_symmetry.space_group_name_H-M   'P 1'
#
loop_
_entity.id
_entity.type
_entity.pdbx_description
1 polymer ?
#
loop_
_entity_poly.entity_id
_entity_poly.type
_entity_poly.pdbx_seq_one_letter_code
_entity_poly.pdbx_strand_id
1 'polypeptide(L)'
;MRSVDESVIEQAALAWLEALGYTILSGPEIAPGEPEAERKDYEQVILESRLRQALQRLNPQVPADALEEAFRKLTRPDMPSLVANNHLIHKYLVDGVPVEYQRADLPTPRRGCFFVYAIRCDDESIYIRQTENLERRWRKHLAGTAAEHTRKHRPVRIEHYEEHESRERAVEREKWLKSGIWSDMAETRDRYRTGAAGRRLHRRRPRSRAGL
;
A
#
# COMPACT_ATOMS: atom_id res chain seq x y z
N MET A 1 -24.87 -38.19 -29.58
CA MET A 1 -24.01 -37.38 -28.68
C MET A 1 -24.11 -35.94 -29.13
N ARG A 2 -24.49 -35.00 -28.25
CA ARG A 2 -24.35 -33.57 -28.57
C ARG A 2 -22.85 -33.29 -28.62
N SER A 3 -22.32 -32.86 -29.77
CA SER A 3 -20.92 -32.48 -29.85
C SER A 3 -20.71 -31.24 -29.00
N VAL A 4 -19.69 -31.26 -28.15
CA VAL A 4 -19.21 -30.05 -27.49
C VAL A 4 -18.62 -29.18 -28.60
N ASP A 5 -19.20 -28.01 -28.83
CA ASP A 5 -18.65 -26.99 -29.72
C ASP A 5 -17.96 -25.88 -28.91
N GLU A 6 -17.26 -24.98 -29.60
CA GLU A 6 -16.53 -23.86 -28.98
C GLU A 6 -17.46 -22.93 -28.18
N SER A 7 -18.73 -22.77 -28.60
CA SER A 7 -19.69 -21.93 -27.90
C SER A 7 -20.10 -22.53 -26.56
N VAL A 8 -20.27 -23.86 -26.48
CA VAL A 8 -20.52 -24.55 -25.20
C VAL A 8 -19.35 -24.37 -24.23
N ILE A 9 -18.11 -24.46 -24.74
CA ILE A 9 -16.90 -24.26 -23.93
C ILE A 9 -16.80 -22.81 -23.46
N GLU A 10 -17.03 -21.84 -24.36
CA GLU A 10 -17.02 -20.41 -24.04
C GLU A 10 -18.06 -20.05 -22.98
N GLN A 11 -19.32 -20.49 -23.15
CA GLN A 11 -20.38 -20.23 -22.17
C GLN A 11 -20.06 -20.83 -20.80
N ALA A 12 -19.49 -22.03 -20.75
CA ALA A 12 -19.05 -22.64 -19.50
C ALA A 12 -17.91 -21.85 -18.83
N ALA A 13 -16.94 -21.36 -19.61
CA ALA A 13 -15.85 -20.53 -19.10
C ALA A 13 -16.35 -19.17 -18.58
N LEU A 14 -17.26 -18.52 -19.31
CA LEU A 14 -17.89 -17.27 -18.91
C LEU A 14 -18.66 -17.44 -17.59
N ALA A 15 -19.51 -18.48 -17.48
CA ALA A 15 -20.24 -18.76 -16.25
C ALA A 15 -19.31 -19.00 -15.05
N TRP A 16 -18.16 -19.64 -15.28
CA TRP A 16 -17.16 -19.83 -14.22
C TRP A 16 -16.52 -18.51 -13.77
N LEU A 17 -16.14 -17.65 -14.71
CA LEU A 17 -15.60 -16.32 -14.40
C LEU A 17 -16.62 -15.44 -13.68
N GLU A 18 -17.88 -15.46 -14.11
CA GLU A 18 -18.96 -14.73 -13.45
C GLU A 18 -19.14 -15.20 -12.00
N ALA A 19 -19.10 -16.51 -11.75
CA ALA A 19 -19.17 -17.07 -10.40
C ALA A 19 -17.99 -16.64 -9.50
N LEU A 20 -16.84 -16.26 -10.09
CA LEU A 20 -15.69 -15.69 -9.38
C LEU A 20 -15.78 -14.15 -9.22
N GLY A 21 -16.87 -13.53 -9.70
CA GLY A 21 -17.12 -12.10 -9.59
C GLY A 21 -16.54 -11.26 -10.75
N TYR A 22 -16.17 -11.89 -11.86
CA TYR A 22 -15.73 -11.16 -13.06
C TYR A 22 -16.94 -10.61 -13.82
N THR A 23 -16.85 -9.35 -14.25
CA THR A 23 -17.82 -8.76 -15.18
C THR A 23 -17.58 -9.30 -16.58
N ILE A 24 -18.61 -9.88 -17.19
CA ILE A 24 -18.62 -10.29 -18.59
C ILE A 24 -19.10 -9.10 -19.44
N LEU A 25 -18.35 -8.76 -20.48
CA LEU A 25 -18.73 -7.76 -21.48
C LEU A 25 -18.67 -8.38 -22.87
N SER A 26 -19.54 -7.91 -23.76
CA SER A 26 -19.57 -8.36 -25.14
C SER A 26 -18.46 -7.69 -25.95
N GLY A 27 -17.68 -8.48 -26.70
CA GLY A 27 -16.57 -7.97 -27.52
C GLY A 27 -16.97 -6.84 -28.49
N PRO A 28 -18.10 -6.95 -29.23
CA PRO A 28 -18.61 -5.89 -30.09
C PRO A 28 -18.96 -4.59 -29.36
N GLU A 29 -19.41 -4.63 -28.11
CA GLU A 29 -19.80 -3.42 -27.36
C GLU A 29 -18.57 -2.57 -26.97
N ILE A 30 -17.43 -3.23 -26.75
CA ILE A 30 -16.17 -2.59 -26.35
C ILE A 30 -15.16 -2.46 -27.50
N ALA A 31 -15.60 -2.70 -28.73
CA ALA A 31 -14.77 -2.67 -29.92
C ALA A 31 -14.31 -1.24 -30.24
N PRO A 32 -13.15 -1.07 -30.93
CA PRO A 32 -12.71 0.24 -31.38
C PRO A 32 -13.76 0.96 -32.23
N GLY A 33 -14.10 2.20 -31.87
CA GLY A 33 -15.09 3.03 -32.57
C GLY A 33 -16.48 3.06 -31.93
N GLU A 34 -16.75 2.19 -30.95
CA GLU A 34 -18.00 2.18 -30.20
C GLU A 34 -17.95 3.13 -28.97
N PRO A 35 -19.11 3.51 -28.40
CA PRO A 35 -19.16 4.39 -27.22
C PRO A 35 -18.41 3.84 -25.99
N GLU A 36 -18.46 2.52 -25.79
CA GLU A 36 -17.81 1.83 -24.67
C GLU A 36 -16.44 1.24 -25.08
N ALA A 37 -15.84 1.75 -26.16
CA ALA A 37 -14.57 1.27 -26.67
C ALA A 37 -13.45 1.34 -25.61
N GLU A 38 -12.85 0.20 -25.29
CA GLU A 38 -11.70 0.16 -24.37
C GLU A 38 -10.35 0.29 -25.08
N ARG A 39 -10.37 0.21 -26.41
CA ARG A 39 -9.21 0.31 -27.29
C ARG A 39 -9.46 1.31 -28.41
N LYS A 40 -8.40 1.98 -28.85
CA LYS A 40 -8.38 2.81 -30.05
C LYS A 40 -8.27 1.98 -31.33
N ASP A 41 -7.57 0.86 -31.25
CA ASP A 41 -7.33 -0.10 -32.32
C ASP A 41 -7.04 -1.49 -31.75
N TYR A 42 -6.98 -2.51 -32.60
CA TYR A 42 -6.73 -3.88 -32.17
C TYR A 42 -5.26 -4.19 -31.87
N GLU A 43 -4.31 -3.31 -32.24
CA GLU A 43 -2.88 -3.47 -31.93
C GLU A 43 -2.58 -3.13 -30.48
N GLN A 44 -3.45 -2.36 -29.82
CA GLN A 44 -3.33 -2.06 -28.40
C GLN A 44 -3.42 -3.32 -27.54
N VAL A 45 -2.28 -3.68 -26.94
CA VAL A 45 -2.15 -4.77 -25.97
C VAL A 45 -2.44 -4.35 -24.53
N ILE A 46 -2.43 -3.04 -24.25
CA ILE A 46 -2.73 -2.47 -22.93
C ILE A 46 -4.00 -1.62 -23.03
N LEU A 47 -4.97 -1.90 -22.14
CA LEU A 47 -6.16 -1.08 -21.95
C LEU A 47 -5.80 0.15 -21.10
N GLU A 48 -5.29 1.21 -21.75
CA GLU A 48 -4.70 2.37 -21.08
C GLU A 48 -5.66 3.04 -20.08
N SER A 49 -6.92 3.23 -20.46
CA SER A 49 -7.94 3.84 -19.60
C SER A 49 -8.18 3.02 -18.33
N ARG A 50 -8.35 1.69 -18.47
CA ARG A 50 -8.49 0.79 -17.32
C ARG A 50 -7.25 0.80 -16.44
N LEU A 51 -6.06 0.79 -17.03
CA LEU A 51 -4.81 0.82 -16.27
C LEU A 51 -4.70 2.11 -15.44
N ARG A 52 -5.00 3.27 -16.03
CA ARG A 52 -5.00 4.57 -15.33
C ARG A 52 -5.99 4.60 -14.17
N GLN A 53 -7.22 4.15 -14.42
CA GLN A 53 -8.25 4.07 -13.38
C GLN A 53 -7.86 3.10 -12.26
N ALA A 54 -7.26 1.95 -12.59
CA ALA A 54 -6.77 0.99 -11.61
C ALA A 54 -5.63 1.56 -10.77
N LEU A 55 -4.65 2.23 -11.39
CA LEU A 55 -3.55 2.91 -10.69
C LEU A 55 -4.08 3.93 -9.68
N GLN A 56 -5.03 4.78 -10.09
CA GLN A 56 -5.66 5.77 -9.21
C GLN A 56 -6.48 5.14 -8.10
N ARG A 57 -7.29 4.12 -8.41
CA ARG A 57 -8.17 3.44 -7.45
C ARG A 57 -7.39 2.69 -6.37
N LEU A 58 -6.29 2.04 -6.75
CA LEU A 58 -5.45 1.29 -5.83
C LEU A 58 -4.51 2.18 -5.00
N ASN A 59 -4.20 3.38 -5.49
CA ASN A 59 -3.22 4.28 -4.89
C ASN A 59 -3.74 5.72 -4.71
N PRO A 60 -4.87 5.94 -4.01
CA PRO A 60 -5.52 7.25 -3.92
C PRO A 60 -4.66 8.35 -3.26
N GLN A 61 -3.69 7.95 -2.42
CA GLN A 61 -2.77 8.84 -1.73
C GLN A 61 -1.56 9.28 -2.58
N VAL A 62 -1.37 8.66 -3.75
CA VAL A 62 -0.21 8.92 -4.61
C VAL A 62 -0.53 10.08 -5.56
N PRO A 63 0.35 11.09 -5.67
CA PRO A 63 0.19 12.21 -6.60
C PRO A 63 0.01 11.77 -8.06
N ALA A 64 -0.77 12.54 -8.82
CA ALA A 64 -1.13 12.21 -10.20
C ALA A 64 0.08 12.12 -11.16
N ASP A 65 1.09 12.96 -10.96
CA ASP A 65 2.35 12.94 -11.70
C ASP A 65 3.15 11.65 -11.46
N ALA A 66 3.15 11.15 -10.22
CA ALA A 66 3.75 9.86 -9.89
C ALA A 66 3.02 8.67 -10.52
N LEU A 67 1.68 8.72 -10.55
CA LEU A 67 0.88 7.71 -11.24
C LEU A 67 1.12 7.74 -12.75
N GLU A 68 1.30 8.93 -13.33
CA GLU A 68 1.66 9.08 -14.74
C GLU A 68 3.05 8.48 -15.04
N GLU A 69 4.03 8.67 -14.16
CA GLU A 69 5.34 8.05 -14.29
C GLU A 69 5.25 6.52 -14.23
N ALA A 70 4.46 5.97 -13.30
CA ALA A 70 4.22 4.53 -13.21
C ALA A 70 3.57 3.99 -14.50
N PHE A 71 2.55 4.70 -15.00
CA PHE A 71 1.88 4.36 -16.25
C PHE A 71 2.86 4.32 -17.43
N ARG A 72 3.73 5.33 -17.56
CA ARG A 72 4.77 5.37 -18.62
C ARG A 72 5.73 4.19 -18.54
N LYS A 73 6.18 3.83 -17.33
CA LYS A 73 7.09 2.69 -17.10
C LYS A 73 6.45 1.34 -17.47
N LEU A 74 5.15 1.18 -17.24
CA LEU A 74 4.41 -0.03 -17.58
C LEU A 74 4.11 -0.15 -19.08
N THR A 75 3.85 0.99 -19.75
CA THR A 75 3.41 1.02 -21.15
C THR A 75 4.55 1.12 -22.15
N ARG A 76 5.71 1.62 -21.72
CA ARG A 76 6.86 1.87 -22.60
C ARG A 76 8.13 1.23 -22.00
N PRO A 77 8.19 -0.11 -21.88
CA PRO A 77 9.38 -0.77 -21.39
C PRO A 77 10.49 -0.70 -22.45
N ASP A 78 11.68 -0.26 -22.02
CA ASP A 78 12.82 0.06 -22.91
C ASP A 78 13.94 -0.99 -22.80
N MET A 79 13.58 -2.27 -22.82
CA MET A 79 14.57 -3.35 -22.87
C MET A 79 14.79 -3.82 -24.31
N PRO A 80 16.01 -4.29 -24.65
CA PRO A 80 16.38 -4.66 -26.01
C PRO A 80 15.68 -5.91 -26.56
N SER A 81 14.81 -6.58 -25.79
CA SER A 81 14.06 -7.74 -26.25
C SER A 81 12.68 -7.86 -25.58
N LEU A 82 11.76 -8.52 -26.27
CA LEU A 82 10.42 -8.83 -25.75
C LEU A 82 10.48 -9.67 -24.47
N VAL A 83 11.41 -10.63 -24.39
CA VAL A 83 11.59 -11.46 -23.19
C VAL A 83 12.08 -10.61 -22.01
N ALA A 84 13.02 -9.70 -22.24
CA ALA A 84 13.51 -8.80 -21.21
C ALA A 84 12.40 -7.82 -20.75
N ASN A 85 11.60 -7.30 -21.68
CA ASN A 85 10.42 -6.49 -21.37
C ASN A 85 9.41 -7.29 -20.54
N ASN A 86 9.12 -8.55 -20.90
CA ASN A 86 8.22 -9.41 -20.13
C ASN A 86 8.71 -9.64 -18.70
N HIS A 87 9.99 -9.95 -18.50
CA HIS A 87 10.57 -10.09 -17.16
C HIS A 87 10.51 -8.78 -16.35
N LEU A 88 10.74 -7.63 -16.99
CA LEU A 88 10.64 -6.32 -16.33
C LEU A 88 9.20 -6.03 -15.87
N ILE A 89 8.21 -6.25 -16.74
CA ILE A 89 6.80 -6.04 -16.41
C ILE A 89 6.37 -7.01 -15.31
N HIS A 90 6.74 -8.29 -15.40
CA HIS A 90 6.48 -9.25 -14.33
C HIS A 90 7.08 -8.79 -12.99
N LYS A 91 8.32 -8.30 -13.00
CA LYS A 91 8.95 -7.73 -11.80
C LYS A 91 8.14 -6.56 -11.24
N TYR A 92 7.65 -5.66 -12.09
CA TYR A 92 6.79 -4.56 -11.64
C TYR A 92 5.46 -5.03 -11.05
N LEU A 93 4.87 -6.10 -11.59
CA LEU A 93 3.63 -6.68 -11.04
C LEU A 93 3.84 -7.31 -9.66
N VAL A 94 5.01 -7.90 -9.40
CA VAL A 94 5.34 -8.57 -8.13
C VAL A 94 5.90 -7.61 -7.08
N ASP A 95 6.88 -6.79 -7.47
CA ASP A 95 7.64 -5.91 -6.55
C ASP A 95 7.07 -4.50 -6.48
N GLY A 96 6.26 -4.10 -7.47
CA GLY A 96 5.79 -2.74 -7.68
C GLY A 96 6.61 -1.95 -8.71
N VAL A 97 6.01 -0.89 -9.24
CA VAL A 97 6.68 0.03 -10.19
C VAL A 97 7.46 1.08 -9.39
N PRO A 98 8.78 1.23 -9.62
CA PRO A 98 9.57 2.21 -8.88
C PRO A 98 9.24 3.62 -9.38
N VAL A 99 8.70 4.48 -8.52
CA VAL A 99 8.43 5.90 -8.81
C VAL A 99 8.87 6.75 -7.62
N GLU A 100 9.47 7.91 -7.90
CA GLU A 100 9.86 8.86 -6.86
C GLU A 100 8.92 10.07 -6.88
N TYR A 101 8.34 10.37 -5.73
CA TYR A 101 7.51 11.55 -5.55
C TYR A 101 7.59 12.04 -4.11
N GLN A 102 7.32 13.32 -3.92
CA GLN A 102 7.30 13.92 -2.60
C GLN A 102 5.97 13.60 -1.92
N ARG A 103 6.04 13.04 -0.71
CA ARG A 103 4.84 12.72 0.07
C ARG A 103 4.28 13.97 0.73
N ALA A 104 3.17 14.49 0.21
CA ALA A 104 2.48 15.65 0.78
C ALA A 104 1.92 15.39 2.19
N ASP A 105 1.72 14.12 2.57
CA ASP A 105 1.24 13.71 3.89
C ASP A 105 2.35 13.65 4.95
N LEU A 106 3.62 13.80 4.55
CA LEU A 106 4.75 13.84 5.48
C LEU A 106 5.26 15.27 5.67
N PRO A 107 5.66 15.63 6.91
CA PRO A 107 6.13 16.97 7.20
C PRO A 107 7.48 17.25 6.53
N THR A 108 7.61 18.45 5.95
CA THR A 108 8.88 18.96 5.48
C THR A 108 9.84 19.13 6.68
N PRO A 109 11.09 18.66 6.59
CA PRO A 109 12.05 18.78 7.69
C PRO A 109 12.35 20.25 8.02
N ARG A 110 12.24 20.62 9.29
CA ARG A 110 12.59 21.96 9.81
C ARG A 110 13.86 21.88 10.65
N ARG A 111 14.76 22.84 10.48
CA ARG A 111 16.04 22.86 11.19
C ARG A 111 15.80 22.96 12.70
N GLY A 112 16.45 22.09 13.47
CA GLY A 112 16.28 22.01 14.93
C GLY A 112 15.06 21.19 15.40
N CYS A 113 14.18 20.77 14.48
CA CYS A 113 13.01 19.97 14.81
C CYS A 113 13.30 18.47 14.66
N PHE A 114 12.68 17.67 15.52
CA PHE A 114 12.77 16.22 15.56
C PHE A 114 11.38 15.61 15.48
N PHE A 115 11.23 14.55 14.70
CA PHE A 115 10.00 13.79 14.59
C PHE A 115 10.13 12.50 15.37
N VAL A 116 9.15 12.19 16.22
CA VAL A 116 8.97 10.84 16.77
C VAL A 116 7.89 10.16 15.96
N TYR A 117 8.15 8.96 15.47
CA TYR A 117 7.27 8.26 14.54
C TYR A 117 7.05 6.81 14.94
N ALA A 118 5.89 6.28 14.55
CA ALA A 118 5.51 4.88 14.66
C ALA A 118 5.19 4.32 13.26
N ILE A 119 5.86 3.22 12.89
CA ILE A 119 5.63 2.48 11.65
C ILE A 119 4.88 1.19 11.97
N ARG A 120 3.80 0.93 11.24
CA ARG A 120 3.12 -0.38 11.20
C ARG A 120 3.81 -1.28 10.20
N CYS A 121 4.22 -2.45 10.65
CA CYS A 121 4.76 -3.52 9.82
C CYS A 121 3.66 -4.51 9.40
N ASP A 122 3.97 -5.35 8.43
CA ASP A 122 3.11 -6.39 7.86
C ASP A 122 2.66 -7.46 8.87
N ASP A 123 3.46 -7.73 9.88
CA ASP A 123 3.15 -8.64 10.99
C ASP A 123 2.36 -7.96 12.13
N GLU A 124 1.75 -6.81 11.85
CA GLU A 124 1.09 -5.94 12.82
C GLU A 124 2.02 -5.39 13.92
N SER A 125 3.34 -5.59 13.87
CA SER A 125 4.24 -4.98 14.83
C SER A 125 4.36 -3.46 14.63
N ILE A 126 4.66 -2.75 15.72
CA ILE A 126 4.96 -1.31 15.69
C ILE A 126 6.42 -1.05 15.96
N TYR A 127 7.06 -0.34 15.04
CA TYR A 127 8.40 0.19 15.21
C TYR A 127 8.38 1.68 15.54
N ILE A 128 9.02 2.07 16.66
CA ILE A 128 9.05 3.45 17.15
C ILE A 128 10.48 3.97 17.26
N ARG A 129 10.72 5.16 16.72
CA ARG A 129 11.99 5.91 16.79
C ARG A 129 11.79 7.40 16.56
N GLN A 130 12.87 8.17 16.71
CA GLN A 130 12.96 9.56 16.29
C GLN A 130 13.85 9.78 15.05
N THR A 131 13.65 10.91 14.36
CA THR A 131 14.51 11.39 13.25
C THR A 131 14.29 12.89 12.97
N GLU A 132 15.28 13.58 12.41
CA GLU A 132 15.13 14.97 11.93
C GLU A 132 14.44 15.08 10.56
N ASN A 133 14.36 13.97 9.82
CA ASN A 133 13.75 13.95 8.49
C ASN A 133 12.98 12.64 8.31
N LEU A 134 11.66 12.74 8.50
CA LEU A 134 10.75 11.60 8.49
C LEU A 134 10.67 10.94 7.10
N GLU A 135 10.55 11.72 6.04
CA GLU A 135 10.48 11.23 4.66
C GLU A 135 11.73 10.43 4.26
N ARG A 136 12.92 10.99 4.51
CA ARG A 136 14.19 10.31 4.25
C ARG A 136 14.30 9.03 5.07
N ARG A 137 13.85 9.04 6.33
CA ARG A 137 13.91 7.86 7.19
C ARG A 137 12.93 6.78 6.74
N TRP A 138 11.72 7.16 6.33
CA TRP A 138 10.72 6.29 5.74
C TRP A 138 11.24 5.59 4.48
N ARG A 139 11.85 6.33 3.54
CA ARG A 139 12.49 5.74 2.35
C ARG A 139 13.54 4.69 2.70
N LYS A 140 14.38 4.93 3.72
CA LYS A 140 15.37 3.93 4.18
C LYS A 140 14.70 2.68 4.77
N HIS A 141 13.56 2.83 5.44
CA HIS A 141 12.79 1.70 5.95
C HIS A 141 12.22 0.86 4.80
N LEU A 142 11.61 1.50 3.79
CA LEU A 142 11.12 0.81 2.59
C LEU A 142 12.24 0.11 1.80
N ALA A 143 13.42 0.71 1.72
CA ALA A 143 14.58 0.13 1.05
C ALA A 143 15.31 -0.96 1.87
N GLY A 144 14.85 -1.28 3.08
CA GLY A 144 15.48 -2.28 3.95
C GLY A 144 16.85 -1.89 4.53
N THR A 145 17.24 -0.60 4.45
CA THR A 145 18.55 -0.09 4.88
C THR A 145 18.51 0.70 6.19
N ALA A 146 17.36 0.75 6.86
CA ALA A 146 17.17 1.55 8.08
C ALA A 146 17.46 0.80 9.38
N ALA A 147 16.53 -0.04 9.85
CA ALA A 147 16.62 -0.76 11.12
C ALA A 147 16.38 -2.24 10.90
N GLU A 148 17.05 -3.07 11.69
CA GLU A 148 16.95 -4.53 11.59
C GLU A 148 15.50 -5.01 11.72
N HIS A 149 14.74 -4.47 12.69
CA HIS A 149 13.32 -4.79 12.88
C HIS A 149 12.52 -4.62 11.59
N THR A 150 12.58 -3.43 10.99
CA THR A 150 11.84 -3.12 9.76
C THR A 150 12.41 -3.78 8.49
N ARG A 151 13.63 -4.32 8.55
CA ARG A 151 14.18 -5.13 7.47
C ARG A 151 13.62 -6.55 7.54
N LYS A 152 13.39 -7.06 8.75
CA LYS A 152 12.78 -8.37 9.03
C LYS A 152 11.25 -8.33 8.87
N HIS A 153 10.62 -7.21 9.19
CA HIS A 153 9.17 -6.99 9.20
C HIS A 153 8.83 -5.82 8.27
N ARG A 154 8.21 -6.08 7.11
CA ARG A 154 8.07 -5.11 6.01
C ARG A 154 7.24 -3.91 6.48
N PRO A 155 7.73 -2.66 6.34
CA PRO A 155 6.95 -1.47 6.65
C PRO A 155 5.74 -1.36 5.71
N VAL A 156 4.56 -1.13 6.29
CA VAL A 156 3.30 -0.94 5.55
C VAL A 156 2.93 0.55 5.49
N ARG A 157 2.93 1.24 6.65
CA ARG A 157 2.58 2.66 6.73
C ARG A 157 3.17 3.34 7.97
N ILE A 158 3.25 4.68 7.92
CA ILE A 158 3.43 5.50 9.13
C ILE A 158 2.08 5.56 9.82
N GLU A 159 2.00 4.96 11.00
CA GLU A 159 0.78 4.90 11.83
C GLU A 159 0.58 6.22 12.59
N HIS A 160 1.69 6.85 13.00
CA HIS A 160 1.66 8.07 13.81
C HIS A 160 2.99 8.82 13.71
N TYR A 161 2.96 10.15 13.82
CA TYR A 161 4.16 10.96 14.05
C TYR A 161 3.84 12.23 14.86
N GLU A 162 4.84 12.75 15.58
CA GLU A 162 4.80 14.00 16.35
C GLU A 162 6.08 14.81 16.10
N GLU A 163 5.95 16.13 15.97
CA GLU A 163 7.06 17.07 15.83
C GLU A 163 7.45 17.66 17.20
N HIS A 164 8.74 17.80 17.44
CA HIS A 164 9.31 18.36 18.66
C HIS A 164 10.45 19.33 18.36
N GLU A 165 10.56 20.38 19.16
CA GLU A 165 11.53 21.47 18.99
C GLU A 165 12.96 21.09 19.45
N SER A 166 13.15 19.92 20.05
CA SER A 166 14.48 19.46 20.49
C SER A 166 14.60 17.93 20.52
N ARG A 167 15.85 17.47 20.49
CA ARG A 167 16.19 16.05 20.53
C ARG A 167 15.79 15.42 21.87
N GLU A 168 15.96 16.15 22.96
CA GLU A 168 15.65 15.69 24.32
C GLU A 168 14.16 15.36 24.45
N ARG A 169 13.29 16.28 24.01
CA ARG A 169 11.83 16.08 24.00
C ARG A 169 11.44 14.89 23.12
N ALA A 170 12.04 14.76 21.95
CA ALA A 170 11.78 13.63 21.07
C ALA A 170 12.21 12.29 21.70
N VAL A 171 13.34 12.25 22.42
CA VAL A 171 13.81 11.05 23.14
C VAL A 171 12.88 10.68 24.30
N GLU A 172 12.44 11.65 25.09
CA GLU A 172 11.46 11.43 26.16
C GLU A 172 10.15 10.90 25.59
N ARG A 173 9.68 11.48 24.49
CA ARG A 173 8.46 11.04 23.83
C ARG A 173 8.59 9.64 23.22
N GLU A 174 9.73 9.32 22.59
CA GLU A 174 10.03 7.97 22.11
C GLU A 174 9.94 6.94 23.24
N LYS A 175 10.52 7.24 24.41
CA LYS A 175 10.44 6.36 25.60
C LYS A 175 9.00 6.20 26.07
N TRP A 176 8.23 7.29 26.10
CA TRP A 176 6.82 7.25 26.49
C TRP A 176 5.99 6.39 25.53
N LEU A 177 6.17 6.54 24.21
CA LEU A 177 5.46 5.74 23.22
C LEU A 177 5.81 4.25 23.32
N LYS A 178 7.05 3.93 23.71
CA LYS A 178 7.51 2.55 23.96
C LYS A 178 7.05 1.97 25.30
N SER A 179 6.47 2.76 26.20
CA SER A 179 6.08 2.31 27.54
C SER A 179 4.85 1.39 27.57
N GLY A 180 4.17 1.19 26.42
CA GLY A 180 2.94 0.39 26.32
C GLY A 180 1.66 1.18 26.55
N ILE A 181 1.73 2.33 27.26
CA ILE A 181 0.59 3.23 27.51
C ILE A 181 -0.05 3.69 26.19
N TRP A 182 0.77 4.01 25.19
CA TRP A 182 0.29 4.45 23.89
C TRP A 182 -0.47 3.35 23.14
N SER A 183 -0.01 2.10 23.19
CA SER A 183 -0.71 0.97 22.55
C SER A 183 -2.10 0.77 23.15
N ASP A 184 -2.20 0.83 24.48
CA ASP A 184 -3.49 0.72 25.19
C ASP A 184 -4.45 1.87 24.80
N MET A 185 -3.92 3.10 24.66
CA MET A 185 -4.70 4.26 24.24
C MET A 185 -5.10 4.18 22.75
N ALA A 186 -4.22 3.70 21.87
CA ALA A 186 -4.49 3.55 20.45
C ALA A 186 -5.58 2.50 20.20
N GLU A 187 -5.51 1.33 20.84
CA GLU A 187 -6.57 0.31 20.80
C GLU A 187 -7.91 0.82 21.34
N THR A 188 -7.86 1.72 22.33
CA THR A 188 -9.06 2.36 22.86
C THR A 188 -9.65 3.34 21.84
N ARG A 189 -8.81 4.15 21.18
CA ARG A 189 -9.23 5.14 20.18
C ARG A 189 -9.80 4.49 18.91
N ASP A 190 -9.23 3.36 18.49
CA ASP A 190 -9.69 2.63 17.31
C ASP A 190 -11.04 1.92 17.56
N ARG A 191 -11.28 1.42 18.79
CA ARG A 191 -12.59 0.92 19.23
C ARG A 191 -13.70 1.97 19.17
N TYR A 192 -13.39 3.23 19.52
CA TYR A 192 -14.38 4.32 19.44
C TYR A 192 -14.59 4.82 18.00
N ARG A 193 -13.56 4.76 17.14
CA ARG A 193 -13.66 5.16 15.74
C ARG A 193 -14.43 4.15 14.87
N THR A 194 -14.38 2.87 15.22
CA THR A 194 -15.07 1.78 14.50
C THR A 194 -16.49 1.49 14.99
N GLY A 195 -17.03 2.26 15.94
CA GLY A 195 -18.42 2.11 16.39
C GLY A 195 -18.71 0.81 17.16
N ALA A 196 -17.68 0.10 17.64
CA ALA A 196 -17.84 -1.12 18.44
C ALA A 196 -18.21 -0.76 19.89
N ALA A 197 -19.41 -0.23 20.09
CA ALA A 197 -19.99 -0.06 21.41
C ALA A 197 -20.26 -1.42 22.05
N GLY A 198 -19.52 -1.72 23.13
CA GLY A 198 -19.96 -2.60 24.22
C GLY A 198 -19.75 -4.10 24.03
N ARG A 199 -18.75 -4.64 24.73
CA ARG A 199 -18.89 -5.87 25.53
C ARG A 199 -17.84 -5.90 26.66
N ARG A 200 -18.26 -6.43 27.80
CA ARG A 200 -17.80 -6.15 29.17
C ARG A 200 -16.34 -6.51 29.50
N LEU A 201 -15.83 -5.78 30.49
CA LEU A 201 -14.63 -6.04 31.30
C LEU A 201 -14.41 -7.52 31.65
N HIS A 202 -13.30 -8.09 31.20
CA HIS A 202 -12.56 -9.05 32.02
C HIS A 202 -11.41 -8.31 32.72
N ARG A 203 -11.58 -8.12 34.04
CA ARG A 203 -10.54 -7.67 34.97
C ARG A 203 -9.30 -8.56 34.79
N ARG A 204 -8.20 -8.02 34.25
CA ARG A 204 -6.87 -8.61 34.46
C ARG A 204 -6.34 -8.14 35.81
N ARG A 205 -6.03 -9.10 36.69
CA ARG A 205 -5.46 -8.88 38.03
C ARG A 205 -4.12 -8.12 37.92
N PRO A 206 -3.78 -7.25 38.89
CA PRO A 206 -2.46 -6.63 38.93
C PRO A 206 -1.37 -7.69 39.18
N ARG A 207 -0.26 -7.60 38.44
CA ARG A 207 0.96 -8.36 38.74
C ARG A 207 1.51 -7.88 40.08
N SER A 208 1.52 -8.78 41.06
CA SER A 208 2.17 -8.58 42.34
C SER A 208 3.68 -8.39 42.14
N ARG A 209 4.20 -7.28 42.68
CA ARG A 209 5.60 -7.18 43.11
C ARG A 209 5.87 -8.28 44.14
N ALA A 210 6.93 -9.04 43.94
CA ALA A 210 7.64 -9.72 45.01
C ALA A 210 9.13 -9.43 44.79
N GLY A 211 9.70 -8.62 45.67
CA GLY A 211 11.14 -8.60 45.88
C GLY A 211 11.49 -9.66 46.92
N LEU A 212 12.61 -10.32 46.69
CA LEU A 212 13.69 -10.54 47.65
C LEU A 212 15.00 -10.44 46.85
#